data_AF-A0AAV1X1H4-F1
#
_entry.id   AF-A0AAV1X1H4-F1
#
_cell.length_a   1.000
_cell.length_b   1.000
_cell.length_c   1.000
_cell.angle_alpha   90.00
_cell.angle_beta   90.00
_cell.angle_gamma   90.00
#
_symmetry.space_group_name_H-M   'P 1'
#
loop_
_entity.id
_entity.type
_entity.pdbx_description
1 polymer ?
#
loop_
_entity_poly.entity_id
_entity_poly.type
_entity_poly.pdbx_seq_one_letter_code
_entity_poly.pdbx_strand_id
1 'polypeptide(L)'
;MVGSSAVVGWVASRGSTGGIKQYYLGGVTPNEVVPDKGNLQVIGNSTFITLQSSRLYMVFQLETTNTEPLSWLIYATGSSGLFPSAPDYALTKHVDKVSIRIDYSKANLGSSQVDGSSSSSQGIGSSSLQSDSCDSKINLNVPLFFDITQLNCLPVWNAQGFILRYTQSSPNIWSFILSAPNPNSYIAIGFSPNGGMVGASAIVGWISSSGAGGGMKQYYLTGLAPNQVVPDRGNLHVLRNSTLITSQSSRLYMVFQLQTNHPLPRLIYAIGPNGIFPSVPSFALARHQDKASIVMNYATGSSALGNPSMNLKRRHGVLNILGWGILIIMGAIVARHFKEWDPFWFYFHASVQTLGFVLGLIGVISGLVLNNQLQIDVSIHKAIGIIILVLACLQMMAILARPKKESKARKYWNLYHHNTGRVLIVLAIANIFYGIHLGREGNGWKVGYGVVLAILLFIAIIFETRLWSRD
;
A
#
# COMPACT_ATOMS: atom_id res chain seq x y z
N MET A 1 31.81 21.18 -19.16
CA MET A 1 32.36 20.72 -20.46
C MET A 1 33.78 21.23 -20.67
N VAL A 2 34.12 22.46 -20.29
CA VAL A 2 35.49 22.98 -20.35
C VAL A 2 36.48 22.01 -19.68
N GLY A 3 37.57 21.70 -20.36
CA GLY A 3 38.62 20.76 -19.94
C GLY A 3 38.33 19.28 -20.24
N SER A 4 37.16 18.93 -20.78
CA SER A 4 36.82 17.53 -21.09
C SER A 4 37.19 17.12 -22.52
N SER A 5 37.35 15.81 -22.72
CA SER A 5 37.42 15.21 -24.05
C SER A 5 36.07 14.57 -24.36
N ALA A 6 35.58 14.73 -25.59
CA ALA A 6 34.23 14.31 -25.98
C ALA A 6 34.27 13.49 -27.26
N VAL A 7 33.39 12.47 -27.33
CA VAL A 7 33.01 11.84 -28.59
C VAL A 7 31.70 12.46 -29.04
N VAL A 8 31.71 13.09 -30.21
CA VAL A 8 30.55 13.77 -30.78
C VAL A 8 30.16 13.07 -32.05
N GLY A 9 28.87 12.77 -32.21
CA GLY A 9 28.37 12.13 -33.40
C GLY A 9 27.03 12.68 -33.84
N TRP A 10 26.80 12.61 -35.15
CA TRP A 10 25.65 13.17 -35.82
C TRP A 10 25.18 12.26 -36.96
N VAL A 11 23.89 12.33 -37.27
CA VAL A 11 23.26 11.64 -38.41
C VAL A 11 22.27 12.60 -39.05
N ALA A 12 22.41 12.85 -40.34
CA ALA A 12 21.47 13.66 -41.11
C ALA A 12 20.14 12.94 -41.32
N SER A 13 19.06 13.70 -41.52
CA SER A 13 17.73 13.15 -41.78
C SER A 13 17.77 12.18 -42.97
N ARG A 14 17.24 10.96 -42.77
CA ARG A 14 17.26 9.80 -43.70
C ARG A 14 18.54 8.94 -43.70
N GLY A 15 19.48 9.18 -42.78
CA GLY A 15 20.60 8.26 -42.53
C GLY A 15 21.66 8.21 -43.65
N SER A 16 21.59 9.11 -44.64
CA SER A 16 22.49 9.11 -45.81
C SER A 16 23.87 9.72 -45.53
N THR A 17 24.01 10.53 -44.48
CA THR A 17 25.28 11.13 -44.06
C THR A 17 25.32 11.21 -42.54
N GLY A 18 26.46 10.89 -41.94
CA GLY A 18 26.66 10.89 -40.50
C GLY A 18 28.13 10.71 -40.16
N GLY A 19 28.50 11.03 -38.93
CA GLY A 19 29.89 10.96 -38.50
C GLY A 19 30.00 10.83 -36.99
N ILE A 20 31.14 10.31 -36.54
CA ILE A 20 31.59 10.36 -35.16
C ILE A 20 32.99 10.97 -35.21
N LYS A 21 33.26 11.92 -34.32
CA LYS A 21 34.57 12.56 -34.21
C LYS A 21 34.87 12.90 -32.74
N GLN A 22 36.14 12.82 -32.37
CA GLN A 22 36.60 13.20 -31.04
C GLN A 22 36.97 14.68 -30.99
N TYR A 23 36.72 15.33 -29.85
CA TYR A 23 37.04 16.74 -29.63
C TYR A 23 37.68 16.94 -28.25
N TYR A 24 38.57 17.93 -28.16
CA TYR A 24 38.97 18.52 -26.89
C TYR A 24 38.18 19.81 -26.66
N LEU A 25 37.46 19.90 -25.54
CA LEU A 25 36.60 21.03 -25.19
C LEU A 25 37.37 21.97 -24.25
N GLY A 26 38.32 22.74 -24.78
CA GLY A 26 39.22 23.60 -24.00
C GLY A 26 38.59 24.88 -23.44
N GLY A 27 37.43 25.30 -23.94
CA GLY A 27 36.78 26.56 -23.55
C GLY A 27 35.34 26.69 -24.04
N VAL A 28 34.83 27.91 -24.07
CA VAL A 28 33.42 28.21 -24.43
C VAL A 28 33.29 28.90 -25.79
N THR A 29 34.42 29.29 -26.40
CA THR A 29 34.45 29.83 -27.76
C THR A 29 34.79 28.74 -28.78
N PRO A 30 34.35 28.86 -30.05
CA PRO A 30 34.61 27.84 -31.07
C PRO A 30 36.10 27.52 -31.27
N ASN A 31 36.98 28.51 -31.14
CA ASN A 31 38.44 28.35 -31.32
C ASN A 31 39.10 27.51 -30.21
N GLU A 32 38.41 27.30 -29.09
CA GLU A 32 38.87 26.49 -27.95
C GLU A 32 38.30 25.07 -28.01
N VAL A 33 37.47 24.74 -29.00
CA VAL A 33 36.89 23.42 -29.24
C VAL A 33 37.60 22.81 -30.44
N VAL A 34 38.52 21.88 -30.18
CA VAL A 34 39.46 21.41 -31.20
C VAL A 34 39.08 20.00 -31.66
N PRO A 35 38.75 19.78 -32.96
CA PRO A 35 38.50 18.45 -33.51
C PRO A 35 39.77 17.59 -33.49
N ASP A 36 39.58 16.27 -33.43
CA ASP A 36 40.64 15.25 -33.49
C ASP A 36 41.72 15.38 -32.40
N LYS A 37 41.35 16.01 -31.27
CA LYS A 37 42.18 16.18 -30.07
C LYS A 37 41.47 15.66 -28.82
N GLY A 38 42.21 15.47 -27.74
CA GLY A 38 41.71 15.01 -26.44
C GLY A 38 42.34 13.69 -26.01
N ASN A 39 41.99 13.24 -24.80
CA ASN A 39 42.65 12.13 -24.13
C ASN A 39 41.83 10.83 -24.10
N LEU A 40 40.75 10.75 -24.88
CA LEU A 40 39.99 9.50 -25.03
C LEU A 40 40.75 8.57 -25.98
N GLN A 41 41.11 7.37 -25.51
CA GLN A 41 41.70 6.32 -26.35
C GLN A 41 40.57 5.50 -26.97
N VAL A 42 40.00 5.99 -28.07
CA VAL A 42 38.92 5.27 -28.79
C VAL A 42 39.54 4.12 -29.59
N ILE A 43 39.06 2.90 -29.38
CA ILE A 43 39.56 1.73 -30.11
C ILE A 43 39.17 1.86 -31.59
N GLY A 44 40.13 1.70 -32.50
CA GLY A 44 39.91 1.81 -33.94
C GLY A 44 38.81 0.85 -34.44
N ASN A 45 38.00 1.30 -35.40
CA ASN A 45 36.86 0.56 -35.97
C ASN A 45 35.76 0.13 -34.96
N SER A 46 35.77 0.64 -33.73
CA SER A 46 34.75 0.33 -32.71
C SER A 46 33.53 1.28 -32.72
N THR A 47 33.58 2.33 -33.54
CA THR A 47 32.60 3.42 -33.51
C THR A 47 31.50 3.23 -34.54
N PHE A 48 30.24 3.32 -34.13
CA PHE A 48 29.07 3.22 -35.00
C PHE A 48 27.99 4.20 -34.56
N ILE A 49 27.36 4.89 -35.51
CA ILE A 49 26.21 5.76 -35.22
C ILE A 49 25.07 5.50 -36.19
N THR A 50 23.84 5.44 -35.68
CA THR A 50 22.64 5.30 -36.51
C THR A 50 21.45 6.02 -35.89
N LEU A 51 20.49 6.40 -36.73
CA LEU A 51 19.20 6.96 -36.33
C LEU A 51 18.11 5.93 -36.67
N GLN A 52 17.50 5.35 -35.66
CA GLN A 52 16.40 4.38 -35.82
C GLN A 52 15.20 4.84 -35.02
N SER A 53 14.03 4.94 -35.65
CA SER A 53 12.76 5.30 -35.00
C SER A 53 12.85 6.57 -34.15
N SER A 54 13.47 7.63 -34.70
CA SER A 54 13.70 8.91 -34.03
C SER A 54 14.62 8.86 -32.79
N ARG A 55 15.39 7.77 -32.61
CA ARG A 55 16.40 7.64 -31.56
C ARG A 55 17.79 7.48 -32.18
N LEU A 56 18.73 8.32 -31.72
CA LEU A 56 20.12 8.27 -32.13
C LEU A 56 20.86 7.25 -31.25
N TYR A 57 21.52 6.29 -31.87
CA TYR A 57 22.36 5.30 -31.22
C TYR A 57 23.81 5.60 -31.60
N MET A 58 24.64 5.89 -30.61
CA MET A 58 26.08 6.05 -30.78
C MET A 58 26.78 4.98 -29.94
N VAL A 59 27.63 4.20 -30.58
CA VAL A 59 28.42 3.12 -29.99
C VAL A 59 29.88 3.43 -30.26
N PHE A 60 30.72 3.26 -29.25
CA PHE A 60 32.17 3.36 -29.34
C PHE A 60 32.78 2.57 -28.19
N GLN A 61 34.03 2.12 -28.34
CA GLN A 61 34.78 1.50 -27.26
C GLN A 61 35.95 2.40 -26.86
N LEU A 62 36.18 2.53 -25.57
CA LEU A 62 37.31 3.24 -24.99
C LEU A 62 38.26 2.25 -24.34
N GLU A 63 39.54 2.37 -24.65
CA GLU A 63 40.60 1.73 -23.87
C GLU A 63 40.94 2.63 -22.68
N THR A 64 40.89 2.08 -21.47
CA THR A 64 41.16 2.85 -20.23
C THR A 64 42.34 2.25 -19.51
N THR A 65 43.39 3.05 -19.25
CA THR A 65 44.64 2.57 -18.65
C THR A 65 44.72 2.73 -17.12
N ASN A 66 43.73 3.37 -16.47
CA ASN A 66 43.77 3.65 -15.03
C ASN A 66 42.50 3.20 -14.27
N THR A 67 42.76 2.70 -13.06
CA THR A 67 41.88 2.13 -12.04
C THR A 67 41.07 3.16 -11.24
N GLU A 68 40.64 4.25 -11.86
CA GLU A 68 39.72 5.21 -11.21
C GLU A 68 38.27 4.75 -11.43
N PRO A 69 37.55 4.29 -10.40
CA PRO A 69 36.22 3.73 -10.57
C PRO A 69 35.18 4.81 -10.91
N LEU A 70 35.45 6.09 -10.64
CA LEU A 70 34.48 7.18 -10.67
C LEU A 70 34.86 8.33 -11.61
N SER A 71 34.17 8.45 -12.74
CA SER A 71 34.33 9.60 -13.65
C SER A 71 33.01 10.35 -13.88
N TRP A 72 33.10 11.64 -14.19
CA TRP A 72 31.96 12.41 -14.67
C TRP A 72 31.76 12.15 -16.16
N LEU A 73 30.56 11.70 -16.51
CA LEU A 73 30.10 11.56 -17.87
C LEU A 73 29.16 12.73 -18.17
N ILE A 74 29.49 13.50 -19.21
CA ILE A 74 28.67 14.64 -19.63
C ILE A 74 28.00 14.26 -20.95
N TYR A 75 26.67 14.30 -20.96
CA TYR A 75 25.88 14.18 -22.17
C TYR A 75 25.40 15.56 -22.58
N ALA A 76 25.48 15.86 -23.88
CA ALA A 76 25.03 17.13 -24.43
C ALA A 76 24.33 16.90 -25.77
N THR A 77 23.33 17.72 -26.06
CA THR A 77 22.62 17.69 -27.34
C THR A 77 22.92 18.95 -28.15
N GLY A 78 23.17 18.78 -29.45
CA GLY A 78 23.36 19.89 -30.39
C GLY A 78 22.04 20.37 -31.00
N SER A 79 22.08 21.51 -31.67
CA SER A 79 20.92 22.03 -32.43
C SER A 79 20.59 21.13 -33.61
N SER A 80 19.32 20.88 -33.88
CA SER A 80 18.89 20.09 -35.03
C SER A 80 19.26 20.76 -36.35
N GLY A 81 19.74 19.98 -37.32
CA GLY A 81 20.08 20.45 -38.68
C GLY A 81 21.43 21.15 -38.82
N LEU A 82 22.19 21.34 -37.72
CA LEU A 82 23.53 21.91 -37.74
C LEU A 82 24.55 20.83 -37.40
N PHE A 83 25.24 20.33 -38.42
CA PHE A 83 26.20 19.24 -38.30
C PHE A 83 27.63 19.73 -38.56
N PRO A 84 28.64 19.20 -37.85
CA PRO A 84 30.04 19.47 -38.15
C PRO A 84 30.39 19.00 -39.57
N SER A 85 31.04 19.86 -40.36
CA SER A 85 31.46 19.54 -41.72
C SER A 85 32.88 20.04 -42.00
N ALA A 86 33.53 19.45 -43.00
CA ALA A 86 34.84 19.89 -43.48
C ALA A 86 34.81 21.36 -43.96
N PRO A 87 35.93 22.10 -43.87
CA PRO A 87 37.24 21.64 -43.40
C PRO A 87 37.40 21.63 -41.87
N ASP A 88 36.64 22.46 -41.14
CA ASP A 88 36.98 22.81 -39.74
C ASP A 88 36.23 21.98 -38.68
N TYR A 89 35.16 21.28 -39.06
CA TYR A 89 34.33 20.46 -38.16
C TYR A 89 33.90 21.19 -36.86
N ALA A 90 33.65 22.49 -36.95
CA ALA A 90 33.29 23.29 -35.77
C ALA A 90 31.97 22.83 -35.13
N LEU A 91 31.91 22.85 -33.79
CA LEU A 91 30.70 22.57 -33.03
C LEU A 91 29.90 23.84 -32.74
N THR A 92 28.58 23.73 -32.78
CA THR A 92 27.68 24.79 -32.29
C THR A 92 27.42 24.63 -30.78
N LYS A 93 26.92 25.68 -30.14
CA LYS A 93 26.53 25.63 -28.73
C LYS A 93 25.47 24.54 -28.52
N HIS A 94 25.65 23.73 -27.47
CA HIS A 94 24.70 22.71 -27.07
C HIS A 94 23.37 23.34 -26.61
N VAL A 95 22.27 22.63 -26.85
CA VAL A 95 20.90 23.00 -26.46
C VAL A 95 20.61 22.55 -25.04
N ASP A 96 21.09 21.36 -24.67
CA ASP A 96 20.95 20.81 -23.33
C ASP A 96 22.20 20.04 -22.91
N LYS A 97 22.42 19.90 -21.60
CA LYS A 97 23.49 19.11 -21.02
C LYS A 97 23.05 18.45 -19.71
N VAL A 98 23.53 17.24 -19.47
CA VAL A 98 23.44 16.58 -18.17
C VAL A 98 24.79 15.99 -17.80
N SER A 99 25.18 16.13 -16.54
CA SER A 99 26.40 15.53 -16.00
C SER A 99 26.01 14.44 -15.01
N ILE A 100 26.55 13.25 -15.19
CA ILE A 100 26.23 12.06 -14.40
C ILE A 100 27.55 11.46 -13.91
N ARG A 101 27.64 11.05 -12.65
CA ARG A 101 28.77 10.22 -12.20
C ARG A 101 28.55 8.78 -12.62
N ILE A 102 29.57 8.11 -13.13
CA ILE A 102 29.52 6.68 -13.41
C ILE A 102 30.55 5.96 -12.55
N ASP A 103 30.12 4.88 -11.87
CA ASP A 103 31.02 3.92 -11.24
C ASP A 103 31.23 2.75 -12.21
N TYR A 104 32.35 2.76 -12.95
CA TYR A 104 32.67 1.75 -13.96
C TYR A 104 32.88 0.35 -13.37
N SER A 105 33.23 0.25 -12.08
CA SER A 105 33.44 -1.04 -11.40
C SER A 105 32.14 -1.75 -11.03
N LYS A 106 31.02 -1.00 -10.95
CA LYS A 106 29.71 -1.51 -10.54
C LYS A 106 28.62 -1.36 -11.59
N ALA A 107 28.96 -0.82 -12.77
CA ALA A 107 28.03 -0.49 -13.84
C ALA A 107 26.81 0.31 -13.34
N ASN A 108 27.03 1.27 -12.42
CA ASN A 108 25.97 2.04 -11.76
C ASN A 108 26.14 3.54 -11.99
N LEU A 109 25.03 4.26 -12.20
CA LEU A 109 25.01 5.71 -12.45
C LEU A 109 24.65 6.45 -11.14
N GLY A 110 25.49 7.39 -10.73
CA GLY A 110 25.32 8.27 -9.57
C GLY A 110 24.49 9.52 -9.87
N SER A 111 24.27 10.36 -8.85
CA SER A 111 23.41 11.55 -8.91
C SER A 111 23.83 12.55 -10.00
N SER A 112 22.86 13.05 -10.76
CA SER A 112 23.04 14.11 -11.76
C SER A 112 23.00 15.51 -11.14
N GLN A 113 23.80 16.43 -11.69
CA GLN A 113 23.59 17.87 -11.50
C GLN A 113 22.86 18.42 -12.73
N VAL A 114 21.69 19.04 -12.50
CA VAL A 114 20.91 19.75 -13.51
C VAL A 114 20.93 21.23 -13.13
N ASP A 115 21.60 22.05 -13.94
CA ASP A 115 21.50 23.51 -13.85
C ASP A 115 20.34 23.96 -14.75
N GLY A 116 19.26 24.45 -14.14
CA GLY A 116 18.05 24.85 -14.85
C GLY A 116 18.02 26.32 -15.30
N SER A 117 17.27 26.59 -16.37
CA SER A 117 16.69 27.92 -16.63
C SER A 117 15.36 27.85 -17.40
N SER A 118 14.30 28.30 -16.70
CA SER A 118 13.09 29.04 -17.13
C SER A 118 12.13 28.54 -18.24
N SER A 119 10.90 28.21 -17.77
CA SER A 119 9.56 28.63 -18.22
C SER A 119 9.22 28.87 -19.70
N SER A 120 8.18 28.19 -20.18
CA SER A 120 6.96 28.85 -20.70
C SER A 120 5.83 27.83 -20.92
N SER A 121 4.62 28.26 -20.57
CA SER A 121 3.34 27.60 -20.80
C SER A 121 2.90 27.78 -22.26
N GLN A 122 2.47 26.70 -22.92
CA GLN A 122 1.49 26.76 -24.00
C GLN A 122 0.82 25.40 -24.14
N GLY A 123 -0.51 25.37 -24.02
CA GLY A 123 -1.32 24.19 -24.32
C GLY A 123 -1.50 24.02 -25.82
N ILE A 124 -1.67 22.78 -26.27
CA ILE A 124 -2.45 22.36 -27.45
C ILE A 124 -2.59 20.82 -27.39
N GLY A 125 -3.79 20.34 -27.72
CA GLY A 125 -3.94 19.08 -28.45
C GLY A 125 -4.28 17.84 -27.63
N SER A 126 -5.58 17.60 -27.43
CA SER A 126 -6.14 16.31 -27.01
C SER A 126 -5.83 15.22 -28.04
N SER A 127 -4.76 14.45 -27.82
CA SER A 127 -4.64 13.09 -28.38
C SER A 127 -5.15 12.10 -27.34
N SER A 128 -6.19 11.35 -27.67
CA SER A 128 -6.82 10.33 -26.83
C SER A 128 -5.79 9.33 -26.29
N LEU A 129 -5.38 9.52 -25.04
CA LEU A 129 -4.57 8.56 -24.26
C LEU A 129 -5.45 7.34 -23.97
N GLN A 130 -5.18 6.22 -24.64
CA GLN A 130 -5.84 4.96 -24.34
C GLN A 130 -5.43 4.54 -22.92
N SER A 131 -6.38 4.57 -21.98
CA SER A 131 -6.16 4.21 -20.59
C SER A 131 -5.95 2.69 -20.47
N ASP A 132 -4.84 2.27 -19.88
CA ASP A 132 -4.53 0.86 -19.59
C ASP A 132 -5.70 0.18 -18.85
N SER A 133 -6.21 -0.92 -19.41
CA SER A 133 -7.31 -1.71 -18.85
C SER A 133 -7.11 -3.21 -19.11
N CYS A 134 -7.95 -4.05 -18.48
CA CYS A 134 -7.97 -5.48 -18.77
C CYS A 134 -8.61 -5.82 -20.13
N ASP A 135 -9.31 -4.88 -20.74
CA ASP A 135 -9.91 -5.04 -22.08
C ASP A 135 -8.90 -4.73 -23.20
N SER A 136 -7.76 -4.13 -22.85
CA SER A 136 -6.67 -3.80 -23.77
C SER A 136 -5.48 -4.75 -23.61
N LYS A 137 -4.84 -5.12 -24.72
CA LYS A 137 -3.56 -5.85 -24.66
C LYS A 137 -2.49 -4.94 -24.08
N ILE A 138 -1.70 -5.48 -23.15
CA ILE A 138 -0.57 -4.74 -22.58
C ILE A 138 0.49 -4.50 -23.66
N ASN A 139 0.88 -3.25 -23.85
CA ASN A 139 1.93 -2.85 -24.78
C ASN A 139 2.95 -2.00 -24.02
N LEU A 140 4.06 -2.62 -23.62
CA LEU A 140 5.15 -1.97 -22.92
C LEU A 140 6.35 -1.81 -23.87
N ASN A 141 6.93 -0.61 -23.92
CA ASN A 141 8.10 -0.29 -24.76
C ASN A 141 9.42 -0.83 -24.18
N VAL A 142 9.36 -1.94 -23.44
CA VAL A 142 10.49 -2.56 -22.74
C VAL A 142 10.44 -4.09 -22.91
N PRO A 143 11.58 -4.75 -23.11
CA PRO A 143 11.61 -6.21 -23.21
C PRO A 143 11.23 -6.83 -21.87
N LEU A 144 10.32 -7.80 -21.91
CA LEU A 144 9.89 -8.56 -20.75
C LEU A 144 10.51 -9.96 -20.78
N PHE A 145 10.77 -10.50 -19.60
CA PHE A 145 11.47 -11.78 -19.39
C PHE A 145 10.53 -13.00 -19.38
N PHE A 146 9.28 -12.84 -19.81
CA PHE A 146 8.31 -13.92 -19.96
C PHE A 146 7.26 -13.59 -21.02
N ASP A 147 6.55 -14.63 -21.47
CA ASP A 147 5.46 -14.51 -22.42
C ASP A 147 4.24 -13.80 -21.80
N ILE A 148 3.81 -12.72 -22.45
CA ILE A 148 2.68 -11.87 -22.05
C ILE A 148 1.40 -12.13 -22.87
N THR A 149 1.40 -13.13 -23.75
CA THR A 149 0.24 -13.43 -24.62
C THR A 149 -0.96 -13.96 -23.83
N GLN A 150 -0.73 -14.69 -22.74
CA GLN A 150 -1.75 -15.30 -21.89
C GLN A 150 -1.60 -14.85 -20.43
N LEU A 151 -2.03 -13.61 -20.16
CA LEU A 151 -2.10 -13.06 -18.82
C LEU A 151 -3.53 -13.04 -18.31
N ASN A 152 -3.74 -13.56 -17.09
CA ASN A 152 -4.93 -13.20 -16.32
C ASN A 152 -4.81 -11.72 -15.95
N CYS A 153 -5.89 -10.95 -16.11
CA CYS A 153 -5.92 -9.53 -15.78
C CYS A 153 -7.08 -9.22 -14.85
N LEU A 154 -6.79 -8.53 -13.74
CA LEU A 154 -7.78 -8.15 -12.75
C LEU A 154 -7.61 -6.70 -12.30
N PRO A 155 -8.69 -5.91 -12.27
CA PRO A 155 -8.68 -4.62 -11.60
C PRO A 155 -8.79 -4.85 -10.09
N VAL A 156 -7.66 -4.73 -9.40
CA VAL A 156 -7.50 -5.16 -7.99
C VAL A 156 -7.77 -4.06 -6.98
N TRP A 157 -7.73 -2.80 -7.41
CA TRP A 157 -8.06 -1.64 -6.56
C TRP A 157 -8.57 -0.48 -7.41
N ASN A 158 -9.87 -0.50 -7.75
CA ASN A 158 -10.49 0.46 -8.67
C ASN A 158 -10.33 1.92 -8.22
N ALA A 159 -10.47 2.18 -6.91
CA ALA A 159 -10.37 3.53 -6.34
C ALA A 159 -9.00 4.20 -6.58
N GLN A 160 -7.92 3.41 -6.67
CA GLN A 160 -6.57 3.89 -6.97
C GLN A 160 -6.09 3.45 -8.37
N GLY A 161 -6.97 2.83 -9.17
CA GLY A 161 -6.66 2.36 -10.53
C GLY A 161 -5.61 1.26 -10.62
N PHE A 162 -5.44 0.40 -9.59
CA PHE A 162 -4.47 -0.70 -9.68
C PHE A 162 -5.04 -1.86 -10.51
N ILE A 163 -4.21 -2.36 -11.43
CA ILE A 163 -4.48 -3.54 -12.24
C ILE A 163 -3.35 -4.54 -12.04
N LEU A 164 -3.70 -5.76 -11.66
CA LEU A 164 -2.76 -6.88 -11.55
C LEU A 164 -2.92 -7.79 -12.76
N ARG A 165 -1.82 -8.09 -13.42
CA ARG A 165 -1.74 -9.14 -14.43
C ARG A 165 -0.80 -10.23 -13.95
N TYR A 166 -1.15 -11.49 -14.18
CA TYR A 166 -0.30 -12.60 -13.77
C TYR A 166 -0.48 -13.84 -14.65
N THR A 167 0.53 -14.69 -14.64
CA THR A 167 0.48 -16.03 -15.23
C THR A 167 1.45 -16.96 -14.52
N GLN A 168 1.18 -18.27 -14.59
CA GLN A 168 2.14 -19.28 -14.19
C GLN A 168 3.00 -19.64 -15.40
N SER A 169 4.18 -19.02 -15.51
CA SER A 169 5.04 -19.16 -16.68
C SER A 169 5.70 -20.54 -16.79
N SER A 170 5.89 -21.23 -15.66
CA SER A 170 6.35 -22.63 -15.62
C SER A 170 5.89 -23.28 -14.31
N PRO A 171 6.08 -24.60 -14.12
CA PRO A 171 5.92 -25.21 -12.79
C PRO A 171 6.72 -24.40 -11.76
N ASN A 172 6.04 -23.93 -10.74
CA ASN A 172 6.57 -23.12 -9.64
C ASN A 172 7.15 -21.74 -10.00
N ILE A 173 6.91 -21.19 -11.20
CA ILE A 173 7.28 -19.81 -11.54
C ILE A 173 6.02 -19.01 -11.88
N TRP A 174 5.81 -17.95 -11.12
CA TRP A 174 4.70 -17.03 -11.27
C TRP A 174 5.20 -15.66 -11.68
N SER A 175 4.67 -15.14 -12.78
CA SER A 175 5.01 -13.84 -13.34
C SER A 175 3.91 -12.83 -13.04
N PHE A 176 4.29 -11.65 -12.57
CA PHE A 176 3.35 -10.59 -12.17
C PHE A 176 3.69 -9.27 -12.87
N ILE A 177 2.65 -8.53 -13.25
CA ILE A 177 2.71 -7.13 -13.68
C ILE A 177 1.67 -6.38 -12.88
N LEU A 178 2.11 -5.55 -11.94
CA LEU A 178 1.24 -4.60 -11.25
C LEU A 178 1.34 -3.25 -11.94
N SER A 179 0.21 -2.64 -12.24
CA SER A 179 0.16 -1.28 -12.78
C SER A 179 -0.77 -0.37 -12.00
N ALA A 180 -0.42 0.91 -11.92
CA ALA A 180 -1.22 1.95 -11.29
C ALA A 180 -0.89 3.32 -11.94
N PRO A 181 -1.78 4.34 -11.87
CA PRO A 181 -1.41 5.72 -12.19
C PRO A 181 -0.13 6.11 -11.43
N ASN A 182 0.80 6.81 -12.07
CA ASN A 182 2.03 7.25 -11.42
C ASN A 182 1.71 8.35 -10.40
N PRO A 183 1.74 8.06 -9.08
CA PRO A 183 1.36 9.03 -8.07
C PRO A 183 2.51 9.96 -7.69
N ASN A 184 3.67 9.85 -8.36
CA ASN A 184 4.93 10.43 -7.93
C ASN A 184 5.30 9.95 -6.50
N SER A 185 5.07 8.67 -6.19
CA SER A 185 5.40 8.00 -4.93
C SER A 185 5.79 6.53 -5.19
N TYR A 186 6.06 5.76 -4.13
CA TYR A 186 6.10 4.31 -4.26
C TYR A 186 4.70 3.70 -4.36
N ILE A 187 4.60 2.55 -5.04
CA ILE A 187 3.47 1.62 -5.00
C ILE A 187 3.97 0.26 -4.50
N ALA A 188 3.10 -0.53 -3.89
CA ALA A 188 3.48 -1.80 -3.30
C ALA A 188 2.42 -2.89 -3.51
N ILE A 189 2.89 -4.13 -3.60
CA ILE A 189 2.10 -5.36 -3.51
C ILE A 189 2.73 -6.27 -2.46
N GLY A 190 1.93 -6.73 -1.50
CA GLY A 190 2.33 -7.65 -0.44
C GLY A 190 1.56 -8.96 -0.48
N PHE A 191 2.26 -10.05 -0.21
CA PHE A 191 1.71 -11.40 -0.09
C PHE A 191 1.56 -11.71 1.40
N SER A 192 0.31 -11.74 1.87
CA SER A 192 -0.01 -11.76 3.29
C SER A 192 -0.62 -13.08 3.72
N PRO A 193 -0.24 -13.64 4.89
CA PRO A 193 -0.91 -14.82 5.44
C PRO A 193 -2.33 -14.53 5.93
N ASN A 194 -2.62 -13.28 6.34
CA ASN A 194 -3.87 -12.90 7.00
C ASN A 194 -4.60 -11.70 6.36
N GLY A 195 -4.04 -11.10 5.30
CA GLY A 195 -4.56 -9.87 4.67
C GLY A 195 -4.13 -8.58 5.40
N GLY A 196 -3.26 -8.68 6.40
CA GLY A 196 -2.63 -7.57 7.11
C GLY A 196 -1.16 -7.40 6.72
N MET A 197 -0.57 -6.30 7.18
CA MET A 197 0.83 -5.94 6.91
C MET A 197 1.81 -6.84 7.68
N VAL A 198 1.55 -7.06 8.96
CA VAL A 198 2.46 -7.82 9.85
C VAL A 198 2.54 -9.29 9.44
N GLY A 199 3.76 -9.75 9.18
CA GLY A 199 4.09 -11.09 8.71
C GLY A 199 4.03 -11.26 7.19
N ALA A 200 3.65 -10.21 6.43
CA ALA A 200 3.66 -10.24 4.98
C ALA A 200 5.07 -9.96 4.42
N SER A 201 5.29 -10.40 3.18
CA SER A 201 6.43 -9.97 2.36
C SER A 201 5.91 -9.19 1.17
N ALA A 202 6.57 -8.11 0.79
CA ALA A 202 6.10 -7.20 -0.24
C ALA A 202 7.18 -6.87 -1.27
N ILE A 203 6.73 -6.55 -2.48
CA ILE A 203 7.53 -5.90 -3.51
C ILE A 203 7.05 -4.45 -3.59
N VAL A 204 8.00 -3.53 -3.48
CA VAL A 204 7.75 -2.08 -3.50
C VAL A 204 8.56 -1.49 -4.63
N GLY A 205 7.92 -0.66 -5.43
CA GLY A 205 8.54 -0.03 -6.57
C GLY A 205 8.15 1.43 -6.69
N TRP A 206 9.08 2.24 -7.19
CA TRP A 206 8.90 3.68 -7.34
C TRP A 206 9.65 4.16 -8.58
N ILE A 207 9.08 5.16 -9.26
CA ILE A 207 9.77 5.98 -10.24
C ILE A 207 9.28 7.41 -10.04
N SER A 208 10.20 8.38 -9.96
CA SER A 208 9.83 9.79 -9.95
C SER A 208 9.10 10.16 -11.23
N SER A 209 8.06 11.00 -11.14
CA SER A 209 7.37 11.54 -12.32
C SER A 209 8.30 12.28 -13.31
N SER A 210 9.45 12.78 -12.82
CA SER A 210 10.51 13.40 -13.62
C SER A 210 11.41 12.39 -14.36
N GLY A 211 11.25 11.08 -14.11
CA GLY A 211 12.11 10.03 -14.64
C GLY A 211 13.51 9.95 -14.01
N ALA A 212 13.87 10.88 -13.12
CA ALA A 212 15.21 11.07 -12.57
C ALA A 212 15.65 10.04 -11.49
N GLY A 213 14.87 8.99 -11.28
CA GLY A 213 15.19 7.96 -10.29
C GLY A 213 14.05 6.98 -10.07
N GLY A 214 14.40 5.71 -9.93
CA GLY A 214 13.45 4.65 -9.68
C GLY A 214 14.13 3.41 -9.13
N GLY A 215 13.34 2.52 -8.55
CA GLY A 215 13.84 1.28 -7.97
C GLY A 215 12.70 0.33 -7.65
N MET A 216 13.08 -0.91 -7.42
CA MET A 216 12.19 -1.93 -6.91
C MET A 216 12.93 -2.80 -5.91
N LYS A 217 12.30 -3.08 -4.78
CA LYS A 217 12.89 -3.86 -3.69
C LYS A 217 11.84 -4.73 -3.02
N GLN A 218 12.30 -5.87 -2.50
CA GLN A 218 11.52 -6.70 -1.60
C GLN A 218 11.63 -6.17 -0.18
N TYR A 219 10.58 -6.33 0.62
CA TYR A 219 10.52 -5.96 2.04
C TYR A 219 9.87 -7.07 2.86
N TYR A 220 10.38 -7.30 4.06
CA TYR A 220 9.70 -8.09 5.09
C TYR A 220 9.02 -7.16 6.09
N LEU A 221 7.72 -7.36 6.30
CA LEU A 221 6.89 -6.48 7.10
C LEU A 221 6.67 -7.11 8.49
N THR A 222 7.62 -6.94 9.41
CA THR A 222 7.53 -7.53 10.76
C THR A 222 6.69 -6.70 11.72
N GLY A 223 6.33 -5.48 11.33
CA GLY A 223 5.56 -4.54 12.14
C GLY A 223 5.07 -3.34 11.34
N LEU A 224 4.58 -2.31 12.04
CA LEU A 224 4.07 -1.08 11.42
C LEU A 224 5.05 0.09 11.48
N ALA A 225 6.09 0.01 12.31
CA ALA A 225 7.10 1.05 12.41
C ALA A 225 8.13 0.92 11.27
N PRO A 226 8.74 2.02 10.79
CA PRO A 226 9.70 1.98 9.69
C PRO A 226 10.88 1.02 9.91
N ASN A 227 11.37 0.89 11.15
CA ASN A 227 12.46 -0.04 11.50
C ASN A 227 12.03 -1.53 11.51
N GLN A 228 10.74 -1.80 11.46
CA GLN A 228 10.16 -3.15 11.34
C GLN A 228 9.75 -3.47 9.90
N VAL A 229 10.05 -2.58 8.96
CA VAL A 229 9.87 -2.77 7.52
C VAL A 229 11.24 -2.94 6.91
N VAL A 230 11.68 -4.20 6.79
CA VAL A 230 13.08 -4.52 6.53
C VAL A 230 13.29 -4.74 5.03
N PRO A 231 14.07 -3.89 4.33
CA PRO A 231 14.37 -4.07 2.91
C PRO A 231 15.21 -5.34 2.68
N ASP A 232 15.11 -5.87 1.47
CA ASP A 232 15.88 -7.02 0.97
C ASP A 232 15.73 -8.30 1.81
N ARG A 233 14.59 -8.42 2.53
CA ARG A 233 14.23 -9.61 3.34
C ARG A 233 12.81 -10.08 3.01
N GLY A 234 12.48 -11.29 3.49
CA GLY A 234 11.13 -11.86 3.44
C GLY A 234 11.15 -13.27 2.88
N ASN A 235 9.96 -13.81 2.64
CA ASN A 235 9.75 -15.18 2.14
C ASN A 235 9.43 -15.24 0.63
N LEU A 236 9.49 -14.11 -0.09
CA LEU A 236 9.36 -14.12 -1.55
C LEU A 236 10.71 -14.53 -2.14
N HIS A 237 10.71 -15.59 -2.94
CA HIS A 237 11.85 -15.99 -3.75
C HIS A 237 11.76 -15.31 -5.12
N VAL A 238 12.20 -14.06 -5.19
CA VAL A 238 12.26 -13.31 -6.46
C VAL A 238 13.40 -13.87 -7.31
N LEU A 239 13.11 -14.24 -8.55
CA LEU A 239 14.14 -14.76 -9.46
C LEU A 239 15.18 -13.68 -9.80
N ARG A 240 16.43 -14.10 -10.07
CA ARG A 240 17.50 -13.15 -10.44
C ARG A 240 17.21 -12.57 -11.83
N ASN A 241 17.47 -11.27 -12.00
CA ASN A 241 17.27 -10.54 -13.26
C ASN A 241 15.83 -10.60 -13.83
N SER A 242 14.84 -10.93 -13.00
CA SER A 242 13.42 -10.98 -13.39
C SER A 242 12.63 -9.84 -12.77
N THR A 243 13.23 -8.67 -12.64
CA THR A 243 12.65 -7.50 -11.99
C THR A 243 12.77 -6.30 -12.89
N LEU A 244 11.67 -5.58 -13.11
CA LEU A 244 11.62 -4.39 -13.94
C LEU A 244 10.59 -3.41 -13.40
N ILE A 245 10.94 -2.14 -13.38
CA ILE A 245 9.98 -1.06 -13.17
C ILE A 245 10.11 -0.03 -14.28
N THR A 246 8.97 0.39 -14.83
CA THR A 246 8.94 1.43 -15.87
C THR A 246 7.72 2.33 -15.70
N SER A 247 7.81 3.55 -16.24
CA SER A 247 6.67 4.45 -16.34
C SER A 247 6.35 4.71 -17.81
N GLN A 248 5.11 4.47 -18.20
CA GLN A 248 4.61 4.69 -19.56
C GLN A 248 3.20 5.26 -19.48
N SER A 249 2.91 6.29 -20.29
CA SER A 249 1.58 6.92 -20.35
C SER A 249 1.01 7.30 -18.97
N SER A 250 1.84 7.92 -18.12
CA SER A 250 1.49 8.32 -16.75
C SER A 250 1.07 7.18 -15.81
N ARG A 251 1.48 5.94 -16.10
CA ARG A 251 1.31 4.77 -15.23
C ARG A 251 2.65 4.16 -14.88
N LEU A 252 2.74 3.58 -13.69
CA LEU A 252 3.85 2.72 -13.28
C LEU A 252 3.51 1.28 -13.60
N TYR A 253 4.51 0.53 -14.04
CA TYR A 253 4.47 -0.91 -14.26
C TYR A 253 5.58 -1.55 -13.46
N MET A 254 5.20 -2.41 -12.52
CA MET A 254 6.08 -3.20 -11.67
C MET A 254 5.99 -4.65 -12.12
N VAL A 255 7.07 -5.17 -12.68
CA VAL A 255 7.15 -6.51 -13.25
C VAL A 255 8.12 -7.35 -12.43
N PHE A 256 7.69 -8.51 -11.96
CA PHE A 256 8.56 -9.43 -11.24
C PHE A 256 8.14 -10.90 -11.40
N GLN A 257 9.09 -11.83 -11.22
CA GLN A 257 8.81 -13.26 -11.12
C GLN A 257 9.13 -13.82 -9.75
N LEU A 258 8.24 -14.68 -9.25
CA LEU A 258 8.39 -15.42 -8.01
C LEU A 258 8.54 -16.91 -8.27
N GLN A 259 9.49 -17.55 -7.59
CA GLN A 259 9.59 -18.99 -7.52
C GLN A 259 8.79 -19.51 -6.32
N THR A 260 7.61 -20.07 -6.57
CA THR A 260 6.72 -20.65 -5.56
C THR A 260 5.74 -21.64 -6.18
N ASN A 261 5.41 -22.71 -5.47
CA ASN A 261 4.39 -23.66 -5.90
C ASN A 261 3.01 -22.96 -5.95
N HIS A 262 2.70 -22.16 -4.91
CA HIS A 262 1.46 -21.40 -4.80
C HIS A 262 1.72 -20.04 -4.15
N PRO A 263 1.47 -18.92 -4.85
CA PRO A 263 1.50 -17.59 -4.24
C PRO A 263 0.41 -17.48 -3.17
N LEU A 264 0.67 -16.71 -2.11
CA LEU A 264 -0.35 -16.48 -1.09
C LEU A 264 -1.58 -15.79 -1.72
N PRO A 265 -2.81 -16.25 -1.39
CA PRO A 265 -4.02 -15.72 -2.01
C PRO A 265 -4.44 -14.36 -1.46
N ARG A 266 -3.97 -13.95 -0.28
CA ARG A 266 -4.31 -12.63 0.28
C ARG A 266 -3.25 -11.62 -0.12
N LEU A 267 -3.62 -10.69 -0.98
CA LEU A 267 -2.74 -9.63 -1.45
C LEU A 267 -3.09 -8.31 -0.75
N ILE A 268 -2.09 -7.56 -0.36
CA ILE A 268 -2.23 -6.20 0.16
C ILE A 268 -1.56 -5.22 -0.79
N TYR A 269 -2.15 -4.03 -0.93
CA TYR A 269 -1.61 -2.96 -1.76
C TYR A 269 -1.44 -1.71 -0.93
N ALA A 270 -0.46 -0.89 -1.30
CA ALA A 270 -0.24 0.40 -0.66
C ALA A 270 0.30 1.42 -1.66
N ILE A 271 -0.03 2.67 -1.41
CA ILE A 271 0.50 3.84 -2.12
C ILE A 271 1.20 4.76 -1.11
N GLY A 272 2.43 5.16 -1.45
CA GLY A 272 3.25 6.02 -0.62
C GLY A 272 2.81 7.48 -0.62
N PRO A 273 3.45 8.32 0.21
CA PRO A 273 3.26 9.76 0.14
C PRO A 273 3.92 10.39 -1.10
N ASN A 274 3.23 11.36 -1.70
CA ASN A 274 3.72 12.08 -2.88
C ASN A 274 5.09 12.71 -2.64
N GLY A 275 6.02 12.52 -3.58
CA GLY A 275 7.37 13.05 -3.56
C GLY A 275 8.32 12.34 -2.58
N ILE A 276 7.86 11.33 -1.84
CA ILE A 276 8.67 10.60 -0.86
C ILE A 276 8.99 9.21 -1.41
N PHE A 277 10.28 9.00 -1.68
CA PHE A 277 10.80 7.77 -2.27
C PHE A 277 11.77 7.05 -1.32
N PRO A 278 11.75 5.71 -1.30
CA PRO A 278 12.81 4.95 -0.65
C PRO A 278 14.17 5.31 -1.26
N SER A 279 15.14 5.64 -0.41
CA SER A 279 16.45 6.13 -0.84
C SER A 279 17.58 5.56 0.01
N VAL A 280 18.81 5.63 -0.52
CA VAL A 280 20.01 5.20 0.20
C VAL A 280 20.24 6.03 1.47
N PRO A 281 20.85 5.45 2.52
CA PRO A 281 21.33 4.05 2.60
C PRO A 281 20.26 3.06 3.08
N SER A 282 19.17 3.53 3.69
CA SER A 282 18.26 2.67 4.46
C SER A 282 17.11 2.06 3.65
N PHE A 283 16.70 2.71 2.55
CA PHE A 283 15.48 2.37 1.81
C PHE A 283 14.22 2.26 2.70
N ALA A 284 14.18 2.99 3.81
CA ALA A 284 13.03 2.96 4.70
C ALA A 284 11.76 3.45 3.98
N LEU A 285 10.63 2.79 4.25
CA LEU A 285 9.34 3.21 3.71
C LEU A 285 8.67 4.21 4.63
N ALA A 286 8.25 5.35 4.07
CA ALA A 286 7.30 6.23 4.74
C ALA A 286 5.94 5.52 4.89
N ARG A 287 5.10 6.01 5.81
CA ARG A 287 3.75 5.48 5.98
C ARG A 287 2.93 5.70 4.71
N HIS A 288 2.29 4.65 4.22
CA HIS A 288 1.40 4.70 3.07
C HIS A 288 0.22 5.68 3.30
N GLN A 289 -0.22 6.38 2.25
CA GLN A 289 -1.39 7.26 2.31
C GLN A 289 -2.69 6.46 2.27
N ASP A 290 -2.72 5.41 1.44
CA ASP A 290 -3.87 4.54 1.29
C ASP A 290 -3.43 3.08 1.15
N LYS A 291 -4.35 2.15 1.41
CA LYS A 291 -4.10 0.71 1.29
C LYS A 291 -5.35 -0.08 0.94
N ALA A 292 -5.15 -1.23 0.32
CA ALA A 292 -6.20 -2.22 0.08
C ALA A 292 -5.75 -3.63 0.44
N SER A 293 -6.71 -4.52 0.67
CA SER A 293 -6.51 -5.96 0.83
C SER A 293 -7.51 -6.69 -0.05
N ILE A 294 -7.04 -7.69 -0.78
CA ILE A 294 -7.86 -8.54 -1.64
C ILE A 294 -7.59 -10.02 -1.38
N VAL A 295 -8.55 -10.88 -1.74
CA VAL A 295 -8.31 -12.32 -1.84
C VAL A 295 -8.42 -12.71 -3.31
N MET A 296 -7.36 -13.36 -3.79
CA MET A 296 -7.20 -13.87 -5.14
C MET A 296 -7.46 -15.36 -5.18
N ASN A 297 -8.21 -15.80 -6.20
CA ASN A 297 -8.20 -17.18 -6.64
C ASN A 297 -7.41 -17.26 -7.95
N TYR A 298 -6.16 -17.73 -7.84
CA TYR A 298 -5.26 -17.81 -8.98
C TYR A 298 -5.72 -18.81 -10.06
N ALA A 299 -6.51 -19.83 -9.69
CA ALA A 299 -7.02 -20.84 -10.61
C ALA A 299 -8.17 -20.33 -11.47
N THR A 300 -9.09 -19.55 -10.89
CA THR A 300 -10.26 -19.02 -11.61
C THR A 300 -10.03 -17.63 -12.19
N GLY A 301 -8.90 -16.98 -11.92
CA GLY A 301 -8.67 -15.62 -12.37
C GLY A 301 -9.62 -14.62 -11.72
N SER A 302 -10.10 -14.86 -10.50
CA SER A 302 -11.06 -13.99 -9.83
C SER A 302 -10.50 -13.38 -8.56
N SER A 303 -10.89 -12.14 -8.29
CA SER A 303 -10.53 -11.40 -7.08
C SER A 303 -11.78 -10.91 -6.38
N ALA A 304 -11.81 -11.07 -5.06
CA ALA A 304 -12.78 -10.39 -4.22
C ALA A 304 -12.04 -9.35 -3.38
N LEU A 305 -12.70 -8.22 -3.07
CA LEU A 305 -12.23 -7.33 -2.00
C LEU A 305 -12.22 -8.12 -0.70
N GLY A 306 -11.04 -8.63 -0.41
CA GLY A 306 -10.66 -9.34 0.77
C GLY A 306 -10.63 -8.38 1.93
N ASN A 307 -11.78 -8.18 2.55
CA ASN A 307 -11.85 -7.60 3.88
C ASN A 307 -12.17 -8.65 4.95
N PRO A 308 -11.27 -9.63 5.23
CA PRO A 308 -11.38 -10.46 6.43
C PRO A 308 -11.52 -9.60 7.68
N SER A 309 -10.80 -8.48 7.72
CA SER A 309 -10.86 -7.49 8.79
C SER A 309 -12.19 -6.74 8.83
N MET A 310 -12.81 -6.34 7.70
CA MET A 310 -14.18 -5.75 7.77
C MET A 310 -15.22 -6.80 8.15
N ASN A 311 -15.10 -8.04 7.67
CA ASN A 311 -16.02 -9.11 8.05
C ASN A 311 -15.89 -9.42 9.55
N LEU A 312 -14.67 -9.48 10.08
CA LEU A 312 -14.41 -9.66 11.51
C LEU A 312 -14.86 -8.46 12.34
N LYS A 313 -14.61 -7.23 11.87
CA LYS A 313 -15.08 -5.99 12.48
C LYS A 313 -16.61 -5.91 12.54
N ARG A 314 -17.30 -6.27 11.45
CA ARG A 314 -18.76 -6.33 11.39
C ARG A 314 -19.29 -7.40 12.33
N ARG A 315 -18.69 -8.60 12.36
CA ARG A 315 -19.05 -9.67 13.30
C ARG A 315 -18.85 -9.24 14.76
N HIS A 316 -17.71 -8.62 15.08
CA HIS A 316 -17.44 -8.02 16.39
C HIS A 316 -18.53 -7.00 16.76
N GLY A 317 -18.85 -6.06 15.87
CA GLY A 317 -19.92 -5.08 16.11
C GLY A 317 -21.28 -5.72 16.37
N VAL A 318 -21.71 -6.66 15.52
CA VAL A 318 -23.00 -7.35 15.66
C VAL A 318 -23.08 -8.16 16.96
N LEU A 319 -22.04 -8.93 17.29
CA LEU A 319 -22.00 -9.74 18.52
C LEU A 319 -22.11 -8.87 19.77
N ASN A 320 -21.39 -7.73 19.80
CA ASN A 320 -21.44 -6.84 20.96
C ASN A 320 -22.75 -6.05 21.06
N ILE A 321 -23.38 -5.69 19.93
CA ILE A 321 -24.73 -5.10 19.92
C ILE A 321 -25.75 -6.10 20.45
N LEU A 322 -25.76 -7.33 19.95
CA LEU A 322 -26.70 -8.37 20.38
C LEU A 322 -26.48 -8.77 21.84
N GLY A 323 -25.24 -9.07 22.21
CA GLY A 323 -24.85 -9.49 23.55
C GLY A 323 -25.00 -8.36 24.56
N TRP A 324 -24.05 -7.43 24.57
CA TRP A 324 -23.99 -6.35 25.57
C TRP A 324 -25.09 -5.30 25.40
N GLY A 325 -25.48 -5.00 24.16
CA GLY A 325 -26.36 -3.88 23.85
C GLY A 325 -27.86 -4.18 23.88
N ILE A 326 -28.27 -5.45 23.78
CA ILE A 326 -29.68 -5.84 23.67
C ILE A 326 -30.04 -6.89 24.74
N LEU A 327 -29.39 -8.05 24.74
CA LEU A 327 -29.72 -9.16 25.66
C LEU A 327 -29.53 -8.77 27.13
N ILE A 328 -28.43 -8.09 27.48
CA ILE A 328 -28.20 -7.63 28.86
C ILE A 328 -29.32 -6.68 29.33
N ILE A 329 -29.77 -5.76 28.48
CA ILE A 329 -30.84 -4.80 28.78
C ILE A 329 -32.17 -5.53 28.93
N MET A 330 -32.51 -6.42 28.00
CA MET A 330 -33.73 -7.23 28.09
C MET A 330 -33.77 -8.06 29.37
N GLY A 331 -32.67 -8.72 29.74
CA GLY A 331 -32.57 -9.46 30.99
C GLY A 331 -32.79 -8.56 32.22
N ALA A 332 -32.31 -7.31 32.20
CA ALA A 332 -32.52 -6.36 33.29
C ALA A 332 -33.99 -5.91 33.40
N ILE A 333 -34.68 -5.68 32.28
CA ILE A 333 -36.11 -5.37 32.23
C ILE A 333 -36.90 -6.53 32.85
N VAL A 334 -36.61 -7.78 32.48
CA VAL A 334 -37.29 -8.96 33.03
C VAL A 334 -37.11 -9.05 34.55
N ALA A 335 -35.88 -8.93 35.03
CA ALA A 335 -35.59 -9.01 36.47
C ALA A 335 -36.22 -7.88 37.29
N ARG A 336 -36.54 -6.73 36.67
CA ARG A 336 -37.21 -5.62 37.34
C ARG A 336 -38.73 -5.83 37.43
N HIS A 337 -39.36 -6.21 36.32
CA HIS A 337 -40.83 -6.10 36.19
C HIS A 337 -41.58 -7.43 36.34
N PHE A 338 -40.91 -8.58 36.22
CA PHE A 338 -41.60 -9.88 36.17
C PHE A 338 -41.37 -10.73 37.42
N LYS A 339 -40.95 -10.12 38.55
CA LYS A 339 -40.65 -10.84 39.80
C LYS A 339 -41.83 -11.64 40.36
N GLU A 340 -43.07 -11.25 40.05
CA GLU A 340 -44.29 -11.96 40.44
C GLU A 340 -44.34 -13.39 39.87
N TRP A 341 -43.64 -13.64 38.75
CA TRP A 341 -43.60 -14.94 38.10
C TRP A 341 -42.45 -15.80 38.66
N ASP A 342 -42.28 -15.83 39.98
CA ASP A 342 -41.27 -16.70 40.64
C ASP A 342 -41.66 -18.18 40.44
N PRO A 343 -40.73 -19.08 40.04
CA PRO A 343 -39.30 -18.87 39.83
C PRO A 343 -38.91 -18.56 38.36
N PHE A 344 -39.88 -18.50 37.44
CA PHE A 344 -39.66 -18.34 36.01
C PHE A 344 -38.82 -17.09 35.66
N TRP A 345 -39.13 -15.93 36.26
CA TRP A 345 -38.39 -14.69 35.98
C TRP A 345 -36.89 -14.84 36.23
N PHE A 346 -36.52 -15.59 37.28
CA PHE A 346 -35.14 -15.76 37.70
C PHE A 346 -34.38 -16.61 36.69
N TYR A 347 -34.97 -17.74 36.27
CA TYR A 347 -34.36 -18.59 35.25
C TYR A 347 -34.28 -17.90 33.90
N PHE A 348 -35.33 -17.19 33.49
CA PHE A 348 -35.32 -16.45 32.23
C PHE A 348 -34.25 -15.34 32.24
N HIS A 349 -34.18 -14.56 33.32
CA HIS A 349 -33.12 -13.56 33.51
C HIS A 349 -31.73 -14.22 33.42
N ALA A 350 -31.50 -15.28 34.19
CA ALA A 350 -30.21 -15.96 34.21
C ALA A 350 -29.83 -16.51 32.81
N SER A 351 -30.77 -17.12 32.09
CA SER A 351 -30.55 -17.66 30.75
C SER A 351 -30.22 -16.56 29.73
N VAL A 352 -31.00 -15.47 29.70
CA VAL A 352 -30.77 -14.36 28.76
C VAL A 352 -29.45 -13.63 29.07
N GLN A 353 -29.15 -13.41 30.36
CA GLN A 353 -27.87 -12.80 30.76
C GLN A 353 -26.68 -13.70 30.42
N THR A 354 -26.79 -15.02 30.61
CA THR A 354 -25.74 -15.98 30.23
C THR A 354 -25.51 -15.97 28.72
N LEU A 355 -26.58 -15.98 27.91
CA LEU A 355 -26.46 -15.88 26.46
C LEU A 355 -25.82 -14.55 26.03
N GLY A 356 -26.25 -13.44 26.63
CA GLY A 356 -25.68 -12.12 26.39
C GLY A 356 -24.18 -12.07 26.72
N PHE A 357 -23.78 -12.65 27.85
CA PHE A 357 -22.39 -12.77 28.27
C PHE A 357 -21.55 -13.60 27.30
N VAL A 358 -22.04 -14.77 26.86
CA VAL A 358 -21.30 -15.65 25.92
C VAL A 358 -21.11 -14.96 24.57
N LEU A 359 -22.16 -14.37 24.00
CA LEU A 359 -22.04 -13.62 22.73
C LEU A 359 -21.11 -12.41 22.89
N GLY A 360 -21.22 -11.71 24.01
CA GLY A 360 -20.35 -10.59 24.36
C GLY A 360 -18.89 -10.99 24.49
N LEU A 361 -18.59 -12.12 25.13
CA LEU A 361 -17.24 -12.67 25.27
C LEU A 361 -16.65 -13.04 23.91
N ILE A 362 -17.41 -13.73 23.05
CA ILE A 362 -16.99 -14.03 21.66
C ILE A 362 -16.73 -12.72 20.90
N GLY A 363 -17.58 -11.72 21.10
CA GLY A 363 -17.41 -10.37 20.58
C GLY A 363 -16.10 -9.73 21.02
N VAL A 364 -15.77 -9.75 22.31
CA VAL A 364 -14.51 -9.21 22.85
C VAL A 364 -13.30 -9.96 22.30
N ILE A 365 -13.32 -11.29 22.27
CA ILE A 365 -12.24 -12.12 21.70
C ILE A 365 -12.03 -11.74 20.22
N SER A 366 -13.12 -11.63 19.45
CA SER A 366 -13.07 -11.19 18.05
C SER A 366 -12.46 -9.78 17.91
N GLY A 367 -12.73 -8.88 18.86
CA GLY A 367 -12.16 -7.53 18.92
C GLY A 367 -10.67 -7.52 19.23
N LEU A 368 -10.19 -8.41 20.11
CA LEU A 368 -8.76 -8.58 20.38
C LEU A 368 -8.01 -9.12 19.16
N VAL A 369 -8.60 -10.12 18.48
CA VAL A 369 -8.06 -10.63 17.20
C VAL A 369 -8.02 -9.52 16.15
N LEU A 370 -9.10 -8.74 16.03
CA LEU A 370 -9.18 -7.60 15.10
C LEU A 370 -8.12 -6.54 15.40
N ASN A 371 -7.92 -6.19 16.68
CA ASN A 371 -6.87 -5.27 17.11
C ASN A 371 -5.49 -5.81 16.73
N ASN A 372 -5.25 -7.12 16.87
CA ASN A 372 -3.98 -7.72 16.46
C ASN A 372 -3.75 -7.67 14.94
N GLN A 373 -4.82 -7.76 14.14
CA GLN A 373 -4.76 -7.72 12.68
C GLN A 373 -4.62 -6.30 12.12
N LEU A 374 -5.33 -5.33 12.71
CA LEU A 374 -5.39 -3.96 12.21
C LEU A 374 -4.36 -3.04 12.87
N GLN A 375 -3.98 -3.32 14.13
CA GLN A 375 -3.03 -2.56 14.93
C GLN A 375 -3.30 -1.04 14.89
N ILE A 376 -4.58 -0.68 14.87
CA ILE A 376 -5.07 0.70 14.94
C ILE A 376 -5.17 1.08 16.42
N ASP A 377 -4.82 2.33 16.76
CA ASP A 377 -5.03 2.83 18.12
C ASP A 377 -6.52 2.96 18.44
N VAL A 378 -7.03 1.98 19.19
CA VAL A 378 -8.38 1.93 19.77
C VAL A 378 -8.30 1.79 21.30
N SER A 379 -7.21 2.30 21.89
CA SER A 379 -6.86 2.11 23.31
C SER A 379 -8.00 2.38 24.28
N ILE A 380 -8.74 3.49 24.10
CA ILE A 380 -9.88 3.86 24.94
C ILE A 380 -11.04 2.85 24.82
N HIS A 381 -11.44 2.48 23.59
CA HIS A 381 -12.53 1.53 23.35
C HIS A 381 -12.21 0.15 23.92
N LYS A 382 -10.95 -0.28 23.74
CA LYS A 382 -10.42 -1.51 24.30
C LYS A 382 -10.44 -1.49 25.83
N ALA A 383 -9.98 -0.39 26.46
CA ALA A 383 -9.96 -0.27 27.91
C ALA A 383 -11.37 -0.33 28.51
N ILE A 384 -12.32 0.42 27.95
CA ILE A 384 -13.73 0.38 28.38
C ILE A 384 -14.32 -1.03 28.15
N GLY A 385 -14.01 -1.68 27.01
CA GLY A 385 -14.43 -3.05 26.72
C GLY A 385 -13.94 -4.07 27.75
N ILE A 386 -12.68 -3.96 28.19
CA ILE A 386 -12.12 -4.81 29.25
C ILE A 386 -12.81 -4.54 30.60
N ILE A 387 -13.07 -3.27 30.94
CA ILE A 387 -13.82 -2.92 32.16
C ILE A 387 -15.22 -3.56 32.13
N ILE A 388 -15.94 -3.46 31.02
CA ILE A 388 -17.26 -4.11 30.84
C ILE A 388 -17.15 -5.62 31.07
N LEU A 389 -16.15 -6.29 30.49
CA LEU A 389 -15.96 -7.73 30.66
C LEU A 389 -15.70 -8.10 32.12
N VAL A 390 -14.85 -7.34 32.83
CA VAL A 390 -14.57 -7.57 34.26
C VAL A 390 -15.86 -7.42 35.08
N LEU A 391 -16.61 -6.34 34.87
CA LEU A 391 -17.89 -6.13 35.54
C LEU A 391 -18.89 -7.26 35.23
N ALA A 392 -18.89 -7.78 34.00
CA ALA A 392 -19.76 -8.87 33.59
C ALA A 392 -19.40 -10.19 34.28
N CYS A 393 -18.10 -10.51 34.38
CA CYS A 393 -17.64 -11.68 35.12
C CYS A 393 -18.06 -11.59 36.59
N LEU A 394 -17.93 -10.41 37.21
CA LEU A 394 -18.42 -10.13 38.56
C LEU A 394 -19.94 -10.37 38.68
N GLN A 395 -20.73 -9.97 37.67
CA GLN A 395 -22.18 -10.26 37.62
C GLN A 395 -22.48 -11.76 37.50
N MET A 396 -21.76 -12.51 36.67
CA MET A 396 -21.96 -13.96 36.53
C MET A 396 -21.61 -14.71 37.81
N MET A 397 -20.53 -14.33 38.49
CA MET A 397 -20.16 -14.90 39.80
C MET A 397 -21.16 -14.57 40.90
N ALA A 398 -21.97 -13.52 40.74
CA ALA A 398 -23.00 -13.17 41.72
C ALA A 398 -24.04 -14.29 41.90
N ILE A 399 -24.25 -15.14 40.90
CA ILE A 399 -25.13 -16.32 40.98
C ILE A 399 -24.62 -17.32 42.03
N LEU A 400 -23.31 -17.58 42.04
CA LEU A 400 -22.67 -18.51 42.97
C LEU A 400 -22.67 -17.96 44.40
N ALA A 401 -22.48 -16.64 44.54
CA ALA A 401 -22.46 -15.95 45.82
C ALA A 401 -23.86 -15.53 46.31
N ARG A 402 -24.95 -16.05 45.73
CA ARG A 402 -26.32 -15.61 46.00
C ARG A 402 -26.78 -16.03 47.42
N PRO A 403 -26.99 -15.09 48.36
CA PRO A 403 -27.40 -15.44 49.73
C PRO A 403 -28.88 -15.85 49.81
N LYS A 404 -29.26 -16.58 50.86
CA LYS A 404 -30.67 -16.90 51.20
C LYS A 404 -31.49 -15.61 51.36
N LYS A 405 -32.77 -15.63 50.96
CA LYS A 405 -33.68 -14.47 50.95
C LYS A 405 -33.72 -13.74 52.32
N GLU A 406 -33.71 -14.50 53.41
CA GLU A 406 -33.81 -13.97 54.80
C GLU A 406 -32.50 -13.39 55.37
N SER A 407 -31.37 -13.50 54.67
CA SER A 407 -30.08 -13.06 55.22
C SER A 407 -29.85 -11.55 55.06
N LYS A 408 -29.23 -10.89 56.05
CA LYS A 408 -28.79 -9.49 55.91
C LYS A 408 -27.83 -9.29 54.73
N ALA A 409 -27.02 -10.30 54.42
CA ALA A 409 -26.14 -10.34 53.25
C ALA A 409 -26.88 -10.18 51.91
N ARG A 410 -28.15 -10.61 51.83
CA ARG A 410 -29.01 -10.46 50.64
C ARG A 410 -29.17 -9.00 50.23
N LYS A 411 -29.28 -8.09 51.21
CA LYS A 411 -29.41 -6.64 50.96
C LYS A 411 -28.17 -6.07 50.26
N TYR A 412 -26.98 -6.37 50.79
CA TYR A 412 -25.72 -5.94 50.20
C TYR A 412 -25.47 -6.57 48.82
N TRP A 413 -25.78 -7.87 48.68
CA TRP A 413 -25.71 -8.56 47.40
C TRP A 413 -26.62 -7.91 46.35
N ASN A 414 -27.87 -7.56 46.71
CA ASN A 414 -28.79 -6.87 45.80
C ASN A 414 -28.25 -5.49 45.40
N LEU A 415 -27.73 -4.71 46.36
CA LEU A 415 -27.18 -3.39 46.09
C LEU A 415 -26.02 -3.46 45.09
N TYR A 416 -25.07 -4.36 45.37
CA TYR A 416 -23.93 -4.65 44.50
C TYR A 416 -24.39 -5.10 43.09
N HIS A 417 -25.26 -6.11 43.03
CA HIS A 417 -25.71 -6.72 41.77
C HIS A 417 -26.43 -5.69 40.90
N HIS A 418 -27.38 -4.94 41.48
CA HIS A 418 -28.16 -3.94 40.74
C HIS A 418 -27.29 -2.77 40.26
N ASN A 419 -26.50 -2.16 41.14
CA ASN A 419 -25.74 -0.96 40.78
C ASN A 419 -24.62 -1.27 39.78
N THR A 420 -23.89 -2.36 40.02
CA THR A 420 -22.82 -2.80 39.12
C THR A 420 -23.40 -3.20 37.75
N GLY A 421 -24.55 -3.88 37.72
CA GLY A 421 -25.25 -4.19 36.47
C GLY A 421 -25.70 -2.95 35.69
N ARG A 422 -26.18 -1.91 36.38
CA ARG A 422 -26.56 -0.62 35.74
C ARG A 422 -25.35 0.09 35.15
N VAL A 423 -24.25 0.17 35.90
CA VAL A 423 -22.99 0.77 35.41
C VAL A 423 -22.49 0.03 34.17
N LEU A 424 -22.51 -1.30 34.18
CA LEU A 424 -22.15 -2.13 33.03
C LEU A 424 -22.99 -1.78 31.80
N ILE A 425 -24.32 -1.68 31.94
CA ILE A 425 -25.22 -1.33 30.82
C ILE A 425 -24.86 0.04 30.23
N VAL A 426 -24.65 1.06 31.07
CA VAL A 426 -24.31 2.41 30.61
C VAL A 426 -22.98 2.41 29.86
N LEU A 427 -21.96 1.73 30.41
CA LEU A 427 -20.66 1.61 29.76
C LEU A 427 -20.76 0.85 28.43
N ALA A 428 -21.55 -0.23 28.38
CA ALA A 428 -21.77 -1.01 27.17
C ALA A 428 -22.39 -0.17 26.06
N ILE A 429 -23.47 0.56 26.34
CA ILE A 429 -24.14 1.46 25.37
C ILE A 429 -23.15 2.51 24.85
N ALA A 430 -22.45 3.20 25.74
CA ALA A 430 -21.47 4.22 25.36
C ALA A 430 -20.34 3.63 24.51
N ASN A 431 -19.80 2.48 24.90
CA ASN A 431 -18.71 1.84 24.18
C ASN A 431 -19.13 1.29 22.81
N ILE A 432 -20.38 0.87 22.64
CA ILE A 432 -20.94 0.46 21.34
C ILE A 432 -21.02 1.66 20.40
N PHE A 433 -21.60 2.79 20.83
CA PHE A 433 -21.62 4.00 19.99
C PHE A 433 -20.22 4.47 19.63
N TYR A 434 -19.30 4.44 20.59
CA TYR A 434 -17.90 4.77 20.35
C TYR A 434 -17.25 3.81 19.36
N GLY A 435 -17.49 2.50 19.48
CA GLY A 435 -17.02 1.48 18.55
C GLY A 435 -17.57 1.66 17.12
N ILE A 436 -18.85 2.01 16.98
CA ILE A 436 -19.46 2.34 15.67
C ILE A 436 -18.76 3.56 15.05
N HIS A 437 -18.49 4.59 15.86
CA HIS A 437 -17.77 5.78 15.40
C HIS A 437 -16.34 5.47 14.97
N LEU A 438 -15.57 4.74 15.78
CA LEU A 438 -14.21 4.28 15.45
C LEU A 438 -14.19 3.40 14.19
N GLY A 439 -15.24 2.60 14.02
CA GLY A 439 -15.42 1.79 12.84
C GLY A 439 -15.59 2.60 11.56
N ARG A 440 -15.93 3.91 11.61
CA ARG A 440 -16.36 4.67 10.42
C ARG A 440 -17.49 3.97 9.66
N GLU A 441 -18.29 3.17 10.36
CA GLU A 441 -19.51 2.61 9.80
C GLU A 441 -20.48 3.77 9.57
N GLY A 442 -21.13 3.81 8.41
CA GLY A 442 -22.00 4.92 8.03
C GLY A 442 -23.13 5.19 9.05
N ASN A 443 -23.77 6.35 8.94
CA ASN A 443 -24.81 6.81 9.89
C ASN A 443 -25.91 5.77 10.16
N GLY A 444 -26.19 4.87 9.21
CA GLY A 444 -27.17 3.78 9.36
C GLY A 444 -26.95 2.88 10.58
N TRP A 445 -25.71 2.58 10.98
CA TRP A 445 -25.45 1.75 12.16
C TRP A 445 -25.78 2.47 13.46
N LYS A 446 -25.42 3.76 13.56
CA LYS A 446 -25.73 4.60 14.72
C LYS A 446 -27.24 4.77 14.87
N VAL A 447 -27.92 5.08 13.78
CA VAL A 447 -29.39 5.24 13.74
C VAL A 447 -30.06 3.91 14.09
N GLY A 448 -29.65 2.80 13.47
CA GLY A 448 -30.24 1.49 13.71
C GLY A 448 -30.13 1.05 15.17
N TYR A 449 -28.94 1.16 15.78
CA TYR A 449 -28.79 0.85 17.21
C TYR A 449 -29.56 1.83 18.11
N GLY A 450 -29.59 3.12 17.76
CA GLY A 450 -30.38 4.13 18.46
C GLY A 450 -31.88 3.81 18.47
N VAL A 451 -32.44 3.36 17.35
CA VAL A 451 -33.85 2.92 17.26
C VAL A 451 -34.10 1.71 18.17
N VAL A 452 -33.20 0.72 18.18
CA VAL A 452 -33.34 -0.45 19.06
C VAL A 452 -33.34 -0.03 20.54
N LEU A 453 -32.45 0.87 20.93
CA LEU A 453 -32.43 1.40 22.31
C LEU A 453 -33.71 2.17 22.64
N ALA A 454 -34.24 2.97 21.72
CA ALA A 454 -35.50 3.69 21.92
C ALA A 454 -36.67 2.73 22.14
N ILE A 455 -36.74 1.62 21.38
CA ILE A 455 -37.76 0.59 21.57
C ILE A 455 -37.62 -0.07 22.95
N LEU A 456 -36.41 -0.48 23.34
CA LEU A 456 -36.17 -1.09 24.66
C LEU A 456 -36.51 -0.14 25.80
N LEU A 457 -36.18 1.15 25.67
CA LEU A 457 -36.54 2.18 26.63
C LEU A 457 -38.06 2.38 26.71
N PHE A 458 -38.74 2.45 25.57
CA PHE A 458 -40.20 2.58 25.52
C PHE A 458 -40.89 1.40 26.20
N ILE A 459 -40.44 0.16 25.94
CA ILE A 459 -40.93 -1.04 26.63
C ILE A 459 -40.70 -0.94 28.15
N ALA A 460 -39.52 -0.50 28.58
CA ALA A 460 -39.23 -0.31 30.00
C ALA A 460 -40.14 0.74 30.65
N ILE A 461 -40.43 1.86 29.96
CA ILE A 461 -41.36 2.90 30.45
C ILE A 461 -42.78 2.35 30.57
N ILE A 462 -43.27 1.57 29.61
CA ILE A 462 -44.59 0.92 29.71
C ILE A 462 -44.66 0.01 30.92
N PHE A 463 -43.62 -0.81 31.16
CA PHE A 463 -43.63 -1.69 32.32
C PHE A 463 -43.46 -0.95 33.65
N GLU A 464 -42.70 0.15 33.69
CA GLU A 464 -42.55 0.98 34.89
C GLU A 464 -43.88 1.70 35.23
N THR A 465 -44.56 2.29 34.24
CA THR A 465 -45.86 2.95 34.45
C THR A 465 -46.93 1.98 34.95
N ARG A 466 -46.96 0.74 34.43
CA ARG A 466 -47.85 -0.31 34.92
C ARG A 466 -47.51 -0.76 36.35
N LEU A 467 -46.23 -0.81 36.70
CA LEU A 467 -45.79 -1.16 38.05
C LEU A 467 -46.29 -0.11 39.06
N TRP A 468 -46.07 1.17 38.79
CA TRP A 468 -46.57 2.27 39.63
C TRP A 468 -48.09 2.39 39.70
N SER A 469 -48.82 1.84 38.74
CA SER A 469 -50.29 1.84 38.78
C SER A 469 -50.87 0.67 39.60
N ARG A 470 -50.04 -0.34 39.94
CA ARG A 470 -50.43 -1.51 40.75
C ARG A 470 -50.01 -1.38 42.22
N ASP A 471 -48.97 -0.60 42.48
CA ASP A 471 -48.56 -0.14 43.82
C ASP A 471 -49.42 1.05 44.27
#